data_AF-K9ENG4-F1
#
_entry.id   AF-K9ENG4-F1
#
_cell.length_a   1.000
_cell.length_b   1.000
_cell.length_c   1.000
_cell.angle_alpha   90.00
_cell.angle_beta   90.00
_cell.angle_gamma   90.00
#
_symmetry.space_group_name_H-M   'P 1'
#
loop_
_entity.id
_entity.type
_entity.pdbx_description
1 polymer ?
#
loop_
_entity_poly.entity_id
_entity_poly.type
_entity_poly.pdbx_seq_one_letter_code
_entity_poly.pdbx_strand_id
1 'polypeptide(L)'
;MKRYNKRQVMKDAHRLYNNDFQRRGRSWSECLRAAWSWERDAVKVFEEKAARLDAMIAASWKAHNERKEAKTNENWYKGIDSETLSYAMGYGRGNNFYCGD
;
A
#
# COMPACT_ATOMS: atom_id res chain seq x y z
N MET A 1 19.02 2.96 -2.17
CA MET A 1 18.61 4.36 -2.38
C MET A 1 19.36 5.23 -1.37
N LYS A 2 19.87 6.41 -1.72
CA LYS A 2 20.53 7.28 -0.72
C LYS A 2 19.46 7.78 0.25
N ARG A 3 19.68 7.59 1.56
CA ARG A 3 18.73 7.99 2.61
C ARG A 3 18.45 9.50 2.62
N TYR A 4 19.43 10.31 2.22
CA TYR A 4 19.34 11.76 2.16
C TYR A 4 19.87 12.28 0.82
N ASN A 5 19.17 13.26 0.25
CA ASN A 5 19.54 13.95 -0.97
C ASN A 5 20.50 15.13 -0.70
N LYS A 6 21.79 14.80 -0.57
CA LYS A 6 22.86 15.79 -0.31
C LYS A 6 22.93 16.92 -1.34
N ARG A 7 22.53 16.67 -2.60
CA ARG A 7 22.51 17.70 -3.66
C ARG A 7 21.40 18.72 -3.38
N GLN A 8 20.25 18.26 -2.91
CA GLN A 8 19.13 19.13 -2.56
C GLN A 8 19.46 20.00 -1.36
N VAL A 9 20.06 19.43 -0.32
CA VAL A 9 20.55 20.18 0.86
C VAL A 9 21.49 21.32 0.44
N MET A 10 22.44 21.07 -0.47
CA MET A 10 23.35 22.11 -0.94
C MET A 10 22.64 23.20 -1.76
N LYS A 11 21.65 22.84 -2.58
CA LYS A 11 20.83 23.82 -3.32
C LYS A 11 20.02 24.68 -2.36
N ASP A 12 19.40 24.10 -1.35
CA ASP A 12 18.56 24.82 -0.39
C ASP A 12 19.40 25.72 0.53
N ALA A 13 20.59 25.26 0.92
CA ALA A 13 21.55 26.10 1.66
C ALA A 13 21.98 27.32 0.83
N HIS A 14 22.35 27.12 -0.44
CA HIS A 14 22.67 28.23 -1.34
C HIS A 14 21.48 29.16 -1.55
N ARG A 15 20.26 28.62 -1.73
CA ARG A 15 19.05 29.44 -1.88
C ARG A 15 18.80 30.32 -0.65
N LEU A 16 18.97 29.77 0.55
CA LEU A 16 18.84 30.49 1.81
C LEU A 16 19.91 31.55 2.00
N TYR A 17 21.14 31.27 1.58
CA TYR A 17 22.27 32.18 1.77
C TYR A 17 22.28 33.33 0.75
N ASN A 18 21.91 33.06 -0.51
CA ASN A 18 21.91 34.05 -1.57
C ASN A 18 20.76 35.06 -1.48
N ASN A 19 19.75 34.78 -0.65
CA ASN A 19 18.60 35.66 -0.46
C ASN A 19 18.69 36.34 0.91
N ASP A 20 18.95 37.64 0.96
CA ASP A 20 19.12 38.37 2.23
C ASP A 20 17.86 38.36 3.11
N PHE A 21 16.66 38.40 2.53
CA PHE A 21 15.39 38.29 3.28
C PHE A 21 15.22 36.92 3.93
N GLN A 22 15.68 35.85 3.26
CA GLN A 22 15.64 34.50 3.80
C GLN A 22 16.82 34.25 4.74
N ARG A 23 17.99 34.81 4.46
CA ARG A 23 19.18 34.71 5.30
C ARG A 23 18.92 35.30 6.67
N ARG A 24 18.29 36.47 6.78
CA ARG A 24 17.96 37.14 8.06
C ARG A 24 19.18 37.24 8.99
N GLY A 25 20.34 37.56 8.44
CA GLY A 25 21.61 37.62 9.19
C GLY A 25 22.23 36.27 9.53
N ARG A 26 21.67 35.14 9.08
CA ARG A 26 22.26 33.81 9.29
C ARG A 26 23.59 33.66 8.55
N SER A 27 24.54 33.04 9.23
CA SER A 27 25.79 32.56 8.64
C SER A 27 25.56 31.40 7.67
N TRP A 28 26.53 31.13 6.80
CA TRP A 28 26.49 29.99 5.88
C TRP A 28 26.25 28.65 6.60
N SER A 29 26.89 28.44 7.76
CA SER A 29 26.71 27.26 8.60
C SER A 29 25.27 27.09 9.11
N GLU A 30 24.60 28.19 9.44
CA GLU A 30 23.20 28.16 9.89
C GLU A 30 22.23 27.91 8.74
N CYS A 31 22.50 28.47 7.56
CA CYS A 31 21.77 28.14 6.33
C CYS A 31 21.91 26.65 5.99
N LEU A 32 23.11 26.08 6.14
CA LEU A 32 23.36 24.66 5.91
C LEU A 32 22.65 23.77 6.93
N ARG A 33 22.65 24.15 8.22
CA ARG A 33 21.91 23.43 9.28
C ARG A 33 20.40 23.44 9.02
N ALA A 34 19.84 24.57 8.59
CA ALA A 34 18.42 24.69 8.26
C ALA A 34 18.04 23.83 7.04
N ALA A 35 18.87 23.84 5.99
CA ALA A 35 18.65 22.98 4.83
C ALA A 35 18.72 21.49 5.21
N TRP A 36 19.63 21.11 6.12
CA TRP A 36 19.72 19.74 6.65
C TRP A 36 18.50 19.32 7.46
N SER A 37 17.91 20.20 8.27
CA SER A 37 16.67 19.87 9.00
C SER A 37 15.51 19.60 8.03
N TRP A 38 15.39 20.39 6.96
CA TRP A 38 14.32 20.19 5.98
C TRP A 38 14.43 18.87 5.24
N GLU A 39 15.65 18.44 4.89
CA GLU A 39 15.85 17.13 4.27
C GLU A 39 15.49 15.99 5.24
N ARG A 40 15.79 16.13 6.54
CA ARG A 40 15.38 15.14 7.54
C ARG A 40 13.86 15.07 7.68
N ASP A 41 13.18 16.21 7.70
CA ASP A 41 11.72 16.28 7.75
C ASP A 41 11.10 15.69 6.48
N ALA A 42 11.66 15.98 5.31
CA ALA A 42 11.23 15.40 4.05
C ALA A 42 11.34 13.87 4.06
N VAL A 43 12.48 13.33 4.50
CA VAL A 43 12.67 11.88 4.63
C VAL A 43 11.67 11.27 5.59
N LYS A 44 11.43 11.90 6.75
CA LYS A 44 10.43 11.45 7.71
C LYS A 44 9.02 11.40 7.10
N VAL A 45 8.62 12.44 6.37
CA VAL A 45 7.32 12.48 5.67
C VAL A 45 7.22 11.38 4.61
N PHE A 46 8.30 11.09 3.88
CA PHE A 46 8.32 9.98 2.93
C PHE A 46 8.18 8.62 3.61
N GLU A 47 8.90 8.40 4.72
CA GLU A 47 8.81 7.18 5.53
C GLU A 47 7.39 7.01 6.09
N GLU A 48 6.77 8.06 6.63
CA GLU A 48 5.40 8.04 7.14
C GLU A 48 4.37 7.76 6.03
N LYS A 49 4.53 8.36 4.85
CA LYS A 49 3.66 8.09 3.69
C LYS A 49 3.80 6.65 3.21
N ALA A 50 5.03 6.12 3.17
CA ALA A 50 5.28 4.74 2.81
C ALA A 50 4.63 3.77 3.82
N ALA A 51 4.78 4.04 5.12
CA ALA A 51 4.15 3.24 6.17
C ALA A 51 2.61 3.29 6.10
N ARG A 52 2.03 4.45 5.80
CA ARG A 52 0.58 4.60 5.60
C ARG A 52 0.09 3.81 4.38
N LEU A 53 0.82 3.83 3.28
CA LEU A 53 0.50 3.04 2.08
C LEU A 53 0.59 1.55 2.38
N ASP A 54 1.65 1.11 3.06
CA ASP A 54 1.84 -0.29 3.43
C ASP A 54 0.72 -0.78 4.37
N ALA A 55 0.35 0.02 5.38
CA ALA A 55 -0.77 -0.25 6.26
C ALA A 55 -2.11 -0.33 5.49
N MET A 56 -2.32 0.54 4.50
CA MET A 56 -3.52 0.52 3.67
C MET A 56 -3.57 -0.73 2.77
N ILE A 57 -2.44 -1.15 2.20
CA ILE A 57 -2.31 -2.38 1.41
C ILE A 57 -2.60 -3.60 2.31
N ALA A 58 -1.99 -3.67 3.50
CA ALA A 58 -2.21 -4.75 4.46
C ALA A 58 -3.68 -4.81 4.91
N ALA A 59 -4.31 -3.67 5.21
CA ALA A 59 -5.72 -3.61 5.56
C ALA A 59 -6.64 -4.06 4.40
N SER A 60 -6.33 -3.66 3.17
CA SER A 60 -7.04 -4.10 1.96
C SER A 60 -6.96 -5.62 1.78
N TRP A 61 -5.76 -6.20 1.92
CA TRP A 61 -5.57 -7.65 1.87
C TRP A 61 -6.34 -8.39 2.95
N LYS A 62 -6.34 -7.88 4.19
CA LYS A 62 -7.11 -8.47 5.29
C LYS A 62 -8.60 -8.46 5.00
N ALA A 63 -9.16 -7.33 4.56
CA ALA A 63 -10.58 -7.21 4.23
C ALA A 63 -10.96 -8.11 3.03
N HIS A 64 -10.08 -8.25 2.05
CA HIS A 64 -10.29 -9.16 0.92
C HIS A 64 -10.34 -10.63 1.39
N ASN A 65 -9.40 -11.04 2.25
CA ASN A 65 -9.38 -12.40 2.80
C ASN A 65 -10.62 -12.68 3.66
N GLU A 66 -11.04 -11.74 4.51
CA GLU A 66 -12.27 -11.87 5.30
C GLU A 66 -13.52 -12.06 4.42
N ARG A 67 -13.64 -11.31 3.31
CA ARG A 67 -14.72 -11.50 2.33
C ARG A 67 -14.65 -12.86 1.64
N LYS A 68 -13.45 -13.34 1.33
CA LYS A 68 -13.26 -14.66 0.71
C LYS A 68 -13.67 -15.77 1.68
N GLU A 69 -13.23 -15.69 2.94
CA GLU A 69 -13.60 -16.65 3.98
C GLU A 69 -15.12 -16.63 4.24
N ALA A 70 -15.74 -15.45 4.33
CA ALA A 70 -17.19 -15.31 4.47
C ALA A 70 -17.94 -15.97 3.31
N LYS A 71 -17.57 -15.66 2.05
CA LYS A 71 -18.17 -16.30 0.87
C LYS A 71 -18.00 -17.81 0.87
N THR A 72 -16.83 -18.32 1.28
CA THR A 72 -16.66 -19.77 1.36
C THR A 72 -17.50 -20.38 2.47
N ASN A 73 -17.69 -19.71 3.61
CA ASN A 73 -18.54 -20.19 4.71
C ASN A 73 -20.04 -20.13 4.40
N GLU A 74 -20.46 -19.18 3.58
CA GLU A 74 -21.84 -19.07 3.08
C GLU A 74 -22.16 -20.04 1.93
N ASN A 75 -21.15 -20.72 1.36
CA ASN A 75 -21.41 -21.76 0.38
C ASN A 75 -22.23 -22.88 1.04
N TRP A 76 -23.51 -22.94 0.69
CA TRP A 76 -24.50 -23.90 1.19
C TRP A 76 -24.09 -25.38 1.05
N TYR A 77 -23.10 -25.66 0.19
CA TYR A 77 -22.54 -26.98 -0.07
C TYR A 77 -21.31 -27.33 0.79
N LYS A 78 -20.81 -26.42 1.64
CA LYS A 78 -19.68 -26.73 2.54
C LYS A 78 -20.08 -27.86 3.50
N GLY A 79 -19.32 -28.96 3.47
CA GLY A 79 -19.55 -30.15 4.30
C GLY A 79 -20.32 -31.27 3.60
N ILE A 80 -20.80 -31.05 2.38
CA ILE A 80 -21.37 -32.09 1.53
C ILE A 80 -20.25 -32.65 0.64
N ASP A 81 -20.13 -33.97 0.59
CA ASP A 81 -19.21 -34.65 -0.33
C ASP A 81 -19.52 -34.28 -1.80
N SER A 82 -18.48 -34.11 -2.60
CA SER A 82 -18.59 -33.68 -4.01
C SER A 82 -19.44 -34.63 -4.85
N GLU A 83 -19.39 -35.93 -4.57
CA GLU A 83 -20.15 -36.93 -5.31
C GLU A 83 -21.65 -36.85 -4.94
N THR A 84 -21.96 -36.69 -3.66
CA THR A 84 -23.29 -36.44 -3.12
C THR A 84 -23.90 -35.14 -3.65
N LEU A 85 -23.10 -34.07 -3.74
CA LEU A 85 -23.52 -32.79 -4.29
C LEU A 85 -23.82 -32.89 -5.80
N SER A 86 -22.94 -33.57 -6.54
CA SER A 86 -23.12 -33.85 -7.97
C SER A 86 -24.38 -34.67 -8.23
N TYR A 87 -24.67 -35.65 -7.39
CA TYR A 87 -25.87 -36.47 -7.47
C TYR A 87 -27.16 -35.66 -7.19
N ALA A 88 -27.17 -34.83 -6.14
CA ALA A 88 -28.30 -33.97 -5.79
C ALA A 88 -28.60 -32.88 -6.84
N MET A 89 -27.55 -32.35 -7.48
CA MET A 89 -27.65 -31.37 -8.58
C MET A 89 -27.96 -32.02 -9.93
N GLY A 90 -28.05 -33.35 -10.00
CA GLY A 90 -28.43 -34.10 -11.21
C GLY A 90 -27.28 -34.38 -12.18
N TYR A 91 -26.06 -33.91 -11.90
CA TYR A 91 -24.88 -34.16 -12.75
C TYR A 91 -24.33 -35.59 -12.63
N GLY A 92 -24.55 -36.25 -11.49
CA GLY A 92 -24.14 -37.64 -11.23
C GLY A 92 -25.17 -38.71 -11.65
N ARG A 93 -26.30 -38.31 -12.24
CA ARG A 93 -27.27 -39.26 -12.79
C ARG A 93 -26.77 -39.71 -14.16
N GLY A 94 -25.99 -40.79 -14.17
CA GLY A 94 -25.58 -41.45 -15.40
C GLY A 94 -26.75 -41.65 -16.37
N ASN A 95 -26.51 -41.27 -17.62
CA ASN A 95 -27.32 -41.44 -18.83
C ASN A 95 -28.57 -40.54 -19.03
N ASN A 96 -28.49 -39.75 -20.11
CA ASN A 96 -29.57 -39.29 -21.00
C ASN A 96 -30.58 -38.22 -20.50
N PHE A 97 -30.14 -36.98 -20.27
CA PHE A 97 -31.03 -35.81 -20.33
C PHE A 97 -30.63 -34.82 -21.45
N TYR A 98 -30.36 -35.35 -22.64
CA TYR A 98 -30.41 -34.53 -23.85
C TYR A 98 -31.87 -34.55 -24.35
N CYS A 99 -32.66 -33.54 -23.96
CA CYS A 99 -33.89 -33.21 -24.66
C CYS A 99 -33.54 -32.13 -25.69
N GLY A 100 -32.95 -32.54 -26.81
CA GLY A 100 -32.88 -31.70 -27.99
C GLY A 100 -34.23 -31.74 -28.69
N ASP A 101 -34.85 -30.58 -28.90
CA ASP A 101 -35.83 -30.38 -29.96
C ASP A 101 -35.15 -30.46 -31.34
#